data_AF-A0A0M3J7W2-F1
#
_entry.id   AF-A0A0M3J7W2-F1
#
_cell.length_a   1.000
_cell.length_b   1.000
_cell.length_c   1.000
_cell.angle_alpha   90.00
_cell.angle_beta   90.00
_cell.angle_gamma   90.00
#
_symmetry.space_group_name_H-M   'P 1'
#
loop_
_entity.id
_entity.type
_entity.pdbx_description
1 polymer ?
#
loop_
_entity_poly.entity_id
_entity_poly.type
_entity_poly.pdbx_seq_one_letter_code
_entity_poly.pdbx_strand_id
1 'polypeptide(L)'
;MEGREFWLNADDEVADEGLFAPRWSKLPSLLYALSILTTTGYTSSTPATLLGQWVAIGYGLIGIPLMVLAAVDIGRFLSEVVLKTYGKVFVIFQFQNKVFVSLIIRYDMI
;
A
#
# COMPACT_ATOMS: atom_id res chain seq x y z
N MET A 1 -44.89 29.94 20.91
CA MET A 1 -44.21 28.72 20.42
C MET A 1 -42.86 29.17 19.93
N GLU A 2 -41.94 29.41 20.85
CA GLU A 2 -40.59 29.86 20.51
C GLU A 2 -39.83 28.66 19.97
N GLY A 3 -39.34 28.81 18.73
CA GLY A 3 -38.50 27.80 18.10
C GLY A 3 -37.23 27.66 18.91
N ARG A 4 -36.94 26.44 19.39
CA ARG A 4 -35.67 26.15 20.04
C ARG A 4 -34.57 26.44 19.05
N GLU A 5 -33.76 27.44 19.35
CA GLU A 5 -32.46 27.64 18.71
C GLU A 5 -31.64 26.39 19.01
N PHE A 6 -31.55 25.53 18.00
CA PHE A 6 -30.61 24.44 18.01
C PHE A 6 -29.24 25.12 17.89
N TRP A 7 -28.55 25.26 19.01
CA TRP A 7 -27.12 25.44 19.00
C TRP A 7 -26.59 24.21 18.25
N LEU A 8 -26.22 24.39 16.98
CA LEU A 8 -25.13 23.62 16.41
C LEU A 8 -23.91 24.03 17.23
N ASN A 9 -23.80 23.45 18.43
CA ASN A 9 -22.57 23.46 19.16
C ASN A 9 -21.56 22.86 18.17
N ALA A 10 -20.49 23.60 17.90
CA ALA A 10 -19.37 23.12 17.11
C ALA A 10 -18.56 22.07 17.90
N ASP A 11 -19.23 21.23 18.68
CA ASP A 11 -18.70 20.08 19.41
C ASP A 11 -19.09 18.75 18.76
N ASP A 12 -19.97 18.75 17.76
CA ASP A 12 -20.46 17.52 17.09
C ASP A 12 -19.58 16.95 15.96
N GLU A 13 -18.39 17.49 15.66
CA GLU A 13 -17.49 16.86 14.67
C GLU A 13 -16.01 16.84 15.10
N VAL A 14 -15.58 15.68 15.62
CA VAL A 14 -14.21 15.15 15.49
C VAL A 14 -13.11 15.88 16.28
N ALA A 15 -13.32 16.19 17.56
CA ALA A 15 -12.32 16.89 18.38
C ALA A 15 -11.84 16.16 19.66
N ASP A 16 -12.10 14.86 19.84
CA ASP A 16 -11.67 14.14 21.06
C ASP A 16 -10.99 12.78 20.83
N GLU A 17 -10.11 12.68 19.82
CA GLU A 17 -9.08 11.61 19.78
C GLU A 17 -7.63 12.16 19.79
N GLY A 18 -7.45 13.46 20.08
CA GLY A 18 -6.18 14.17 19.89
C GLY A 18 -5.57 14.88 21.10
N LEU A 19 -6.13 14.74 22.31
CA LEU A 19 -5.80 15.63 23.44
C LEU A 19 -4.33 15.55 23.93
N PHE A 20 -3.59 14.47 23.68
CA PHE A 20 -2.16 14.36 24.06
C PHE A 20 -1.24 13.68 23.03
N ALA A 21 -1.73 13.33 21.84
CA ALA A 21 -0.86 12.76 20.82
C ALA A 21 -0.17 13.90 20.03
N PRO A 22 1.17 14.04 20.08
CA PRO A 22 1.84 15.04 19.26
C PRO A 22 1.52 14.76 17.79
N ARG A 23 0.90 15.74 17.12
CA ARG A 23 0.55 15.75 15.67
C ARG A 23 1.67 15.22 14.78
N TRP A 24 2.92 15.46 15.20
CA TRP A 24 4.14 14.99 14.55
C TRP A 24 4.91 14.03 15.46
N SER A 25 4.38 12.82 15.66
CA SER A 25 5.14 11.70 16.22
C SER A 25 5.84 10.90 15.12
N LYS A 26 6.69 9.93 15.49
CA LYS A 26 7.58 9.20 14.55
C LYS A 26 6.84 8.46 13.43
N LEU A 27 5.65 7.92 13.72
CA LEU A 27 4.85 7.17 12.76
C LEU A 27 4.12 8.09 11.76
N PRO A 28 3.32 9.09 12.17
CA PRO A 28 2.64 10.00 11.24
C PRO A 28 3.62 10.83 10.40
N SER A 29 4.81 11.16 10.90
CA SER A 29 5.84 11.83 10.08
C SER A 29 6.41 10.91 8.99
N LEU A 30 6.63 9.62 9.31
CA LEU A 30 7.04 8.62 8.34
C LEU A 30 5.95 8.36 7.29
N LEU A 31 4.70 8.25 7.72
CA LEU A 31 3.56 8.07 6.82
C LEU A 31 3.38 9.29 5.90
N TYR A 32 3.58 10.51 6.42
CA TYR A 32 3.59 11.71 5.61
C TYR A 32 4.71 11.68 4.57
N ALA A 33 5.95 11.39 4.97
CA ALA A 33 7.07 11.26 4.04
C ALA A 33 6.82 10.17 2.98
N LEU A 34 6.34 9.01 3.41
CA LEU A 34 5.97 7.92 2.51
C LEU A 34 4.88 8.35 1.52
N SER A 35 3.88 9.12 1.96
CA SER A 35 2.80 9.59 1.08
C SER A 35 3.26 10.56 0.00
N ILE A 36 4.33 11.35 0.27
CA ILE A 36 4.98 12.17 -0.77
C ILE A 36 5.73 11.25 -1.73
N LEU A 37 6.47 10.27 -1.20
CA LEU A 37 7.27 9.33 -1.98
C LEU A 37 6.41 8.48 -2.93
N THR A 38 5.26 8.00 -2.46
CA THR A 38 4.30 7.20 -3.24
C THR A 38 3.32 8.04 -4.05
N THR A 39 3.43 9.37 -4.00
CA THR A 39 2.50 10.33 -4.66
C THR A 39 1.04 10.20 -4.23
N THR A 40 0.78 9.63 -3.05
CA THR A 40 -0.58 9.49 -2.51
C THR A 40 -1.13 10.82 -2.00
N GLY A 41 -0.29 11.62 -1.31
CA GLY A 41 -0.60 12.99 -0.90
C GLY A 41 -1.77 13.14 0.09
N TYR A 42 -1.57 12.81 1.37
CA TYR A 42 -2.59 13.06 2.41
C TYR A 42 -2.61 14.52 2.86
N THR A 43 -3.76 15.18 2.76
CA THR A 43 -3.93 16.61 3.11
C THR A 43 -3.98 16.87 4.63
N SER A 44 -4.37 15.86 5.43
CA SER A 44 -4.56 15.98 6.88
C SER A 44 -3.28 16.33 7.66
N SER A 45 -2.11 15.97 7.12
CA SER A 45 -0.81 16.06 7.81
C SER A 45 0.21 16.91 7.05
N THR A 46 -0.17 18.08 6.56
CA THR A 46 0.75 18.97 5.82
C THR A 46 1.57 19.87 6.76
N PRO A 47 2.87 20.13 6.51
CA PRO A 47 3.67 21.08 7.27
C PRO A 47 3.16 22.51 7.03
N ALA A 48 2.79 23.19 8.12
CA ALA A 48 2.35 24.59 8.09
C ALA A 48 3.52 25.58 8.00
N THR A 49 4.77 25.11 8.15
CA THR A 49 5.97 25.96 8.15
C THR A 49 6.55 26.11 6.74
N LEU A 50 6.99 27.32 6.40
CA LEU A 50 7.62 27.62 5.09
C LEU A 50 8.81 26.70 4.80
N LEU A 51 9.68 26.48 5.79
CA LEU A 51 10.85 25.63 5.65
C LEU A 51 10.45 24.16 5.43
N GLY A 52 9.42 23.67 6.13
CA GLY A 52 8.91 22.31 5.97
C GLY A 52 8.31 22.06 4.58
N GLN A 53 7.67 23.08 3.99
CA GLN A 53 7.15 23.01 2.63
C GLN A 53 8.26 22.90 1.58
N TRP A 54 9.32 23.71 1.70
CA TRP A 54 10.48 23.61 0.80
C TRP A 54 11.18 22.26 0.87
N VAL A 55 11.33 21.70 2.08
CA VAL A 55 11.87 20.36 2.29
C VAL A 55 10.96 19.30 1.66
N ALA A 56 9.63 19.41 1.82
CA ALA A 56 8.68 18.47 1.21
C ALA A 56 8.74 18.51 -0.33
N ILE A 57 8.87 19.71 -0.92
CA ILE A 57 9.04 19.87 -2.38
C ILE A 57 10.34 19.21 -2.86
N GLY A 58 11.46 19.51 -2.19
CA GLY A 58 12.76 18.89 -2.54
C GLY A 58 12.76 17.37 -2.38
N TYR A 59 12.13 16.89 -1.30
CA TYR A 59 11.94 15.47 -1.05
C TYR A 59 11.10 14.80 -2.13
N GLY A 60 10.01 15.42 -2.60
CA GLY A 60 9.20 14.92 -3.70
C GLY A 60 9.95 14.86 -5.03
N LEU A 61 10.72 15.90 -5.36
CA LEU A 61 11.47 15.97 -6.62
C LEU A 61 12.50 14.84 -6.78
N ILE A 62 13.16 14.45 -5.69
CA ILE A 62 14.16 13.37 -5.70
C ILE A 62 13.52 12.01 -5.39
N GLY A 63 12.52 12.00 -4.50
CA GLY A 63 11.88 10.78 -4.03
C GLY A 63 11.06 10.08 -5.10
N ILE A 64 10.25 10.82 -5.88
CA ILE A 64 9.39 10.24 -6.92
C ILE A 64 10.20 9.46 -7.96
N PRO A 65 11.26 10.01 -8.60
CA PRO A 65 12.04 9.24 -9.56
C PRO A 65 12.76 8.04 -8.93
N LEU A 66 13.26 8.19 -7.69
CA LEU A 66 13.88 7.08 -6.96
C LEU A 66 12.88 5.96 -6.66
N MET A 67 11.64 6.31 -6.30
CA MET A 67 10.58 5.36 -6.02
C MET A 67 10.20 4.56 -7.27
N VAL A 68 10.17 5.19 -8.43
CA VAL A 68 9.93 4.49 -9.71
C VAL A 68 11.03 3.47 -9.99
N LEU A 69 12.31 3.83 -9.77
CA LEU A 69 13.42 2.89 -9.92
C LEU A 69 13.28 1.70 -8.96
N ALA A 70 12.98 1.97 -7.69
CA ALA A 70 12.75 0.92 -6.69
C ALA A 70 11.57 0.01 -7.07
N ALA A 71 10.48 0.58 -7.59
CA ALA A 71 9.32 -0.19 -8.04
C ALA A 71 9.65 -1.12 -9.22
N VAL A 72 10.51 -0.69 -10.15
CA VAL A 72 10.98 -1.54 -11.25
C VAL A 72 11.77 -2.73 -10.73
N ASP A 73 12.68 -2.51 -9.79
CA ASP A 73 13.51 -3.57 -9.21
C ASP A 73 12.65 -4.56 -8.39
N ILE A 74 11.73 -4.05 -7.57
CA ILE A 74 10.76 -4.85 -6.82
C ILE A 74 9.88 -5.66 -7.79
N GLY A 75 9.41 -5.05 -8.87
CA GLY A 75 8.61 -5.72 -9.90
C GLY A 75 9.35 -6.87 -10.59
N ARG A 76 10.64 -6.69 -10.89
CA ARG A 76 11.49 -7.76 -11.45
C ARG A 76 11.66 -8.92 -10.46
N PHE A 77 11.96 -8.61 -9.21
CA PHE A 77 12.07 -9.63 -8.16
C PHE A 77 10.78 -10.42 -7.99
N LEU A 78 9.64 -9.73 -7.90
CA LEU A 78 8.31 -10.36 -7.84
C LEU A 78 8.04 -11.23 -9.05
N SER A 79 8.34 -10.75 -10.27
CA SER A 79 8.16 -11.50 -11.50
C SER A 79 8.96 -12.80 -11.49
N GLU A 80 10.24 -12.76 -11.10
CA GLU A 80 11.06 -13.97 -10.98
C GLU A 80 10.50 -14.96 -9.96
N VAL A 81 10.06 -14.48 -8.80
CA VAL A 81 9.49 -15.33 -7.74
C VAL A 81 8.21 -15.98 -8.24
N VAL A 82 7.33 -15.22 -8.89
CA VAL A 82 6.07 -15.72 -9.45
C VAL A 82 6.36 -16.75 -10.55
N LEU A 83 7.25 -16.46 -11.49
CA LEU A 83 7.58 -17.39 -12.58
C LEU A 83 8.24 -18.68 -12.07
N LYS A 84 9.15 -18.59 -11.10
CA LYS A 84 9.75 -19.78 -10.45
C LYS A 84 8.69 -20.62 -9.73
N THR A 85 7.74 -19.96 -9.07
CA THR A 85 6.64 -20.63 -8.36
C THR A 85 5.67 -21.28 -9.35
N TYR A 86 5.22 -20.56 -10.36
CA TYR A 86 4.35 -21.08 -11.43
C TYR A 86 5.00 -22.25 -12.18
N GLY A 87 6.29 -22.15 -12.51
CA GLY A 87 7.00 -23.24 -13.18
C GLY A 87 7.02 -24.53 -12.35
N LYS A 88 7.29 -24.43 -11.04
CA LYS A 88 7.22 -25.58 -10.13
C LYS A 88 5.83 -26.18 -10.05
N VAL A 89 4.81 -25.33 -9.87
CA VAL A 89 3.41 -25.78 -9.79
C VAL A 89 2.96 -26.44 -11.09
N PHE A 90 3.33 -25.87 -12.24
CA PHE A 90 3.00 -26.41 -13.55
C PHE A 90 3.66 -27.78 -13.81
N VAL A 91 4.92 -27.96 -13.41
CA VAL A 91 5.61 -29.26 -13.55
C VAL A 91 4.95 -30.32 -12.67
N ILE A 92 4.60 -29.97 -11.43
CA ILE A 92 3.89 -30.88 -10.51
C ILE A 92 2.53 -31.26 -11.11
N PHE A 93 1.79 -30.29 -11.64
CA PHE A 93 0.50 -30.54 -12.29
C PHE A 93 0.63 -31.45 -13.52
N GLN A 94 1.62 -31.22 -14.38
CA GLN A 94 1.92 -32.07 -15.54
C GLN A 94 2.28 -33.50 -15.14
N PHE A 95 3.04 -33.67 -14.05
CA PHE A 95 3.38 -34.98 -13.53
C PHE A 95 2.12 -35.74 -13.06
N GLN A 96 1.26 -35.07 -12.29
CA GLN A 96 -0.01 -35.64 -11.85
C GLN A 96 -0.90 -36.04 -13.04
N ASN A 97 -1.00 -35.18 -14.06
CA ASN A 97 -1.82 -35.45 -15.23
C ASN A 97 -1.29 -36.64 -16.07
N LYS A 98 0.03 -36.75 -16.25
CA LYS A 98 0.65 -37.91 -16.92
C LYS A 98 0.42 -39.22 -16.17
N VAL A 99 0.55 -39.23 -14.85
CA VAL A 99 0.32 -40.43 -14.02
C VAL A 99 -1.14 -40.88 -14.13
N PHE A 100 -2.08 -39.94 -14.05
CA PHE A 100 -3.50 -40.24 -14.14
C PHE A 100 -3.90 -40.85 -15.49
N VAL A 101 -3.44 -40.25 -16.61
CA VAL A 101 -3.70 -40.79 -17.95
C VAL A 101 -3.08 -42.18 -18.13
N SER A 102 -1.86 -42.39 -17.64
CA SER A 102 -1.21 -43.72 -17.68
C SER A 102 -1.98 -44.77 -16.89
N LEU A 103 -2.66 -44.39 -15.80
CA LEU A 103 -3.42 -45.30 -14.96
C LEU A 103 -4.76 -45.66 -15.60
N ILE A 104 -5.43 -44.70 -16.25
CA ILE A 104 -6.65 -44.94 -17.03
C ILE A 104 -6.39 -45.90 -18.19
N ILE A 105 -5.38 -45.64 -19.02
CA ILE A 105 -5.08 -46.51 -20.19
C ILE A 105 -4.73 -47.93 -19.74
N ARG A 106 -4.06 -48.08 -18.59
CA ARG A 106 -3.68 -49.39 -18.05
C ARG A 106 -4.89 -50.15 -17.46
N TYR A 107 -5.93 -49.46 -17.01
CA TYR A 107 -7.17 -50.07 -16.51
C TYR A 107 -8.11 -50.50 -17.65
N ASP A 108 -8.10 -49.80 -18.78
CA ASP A 108 -8.91 -50.11 -19.99
C ASP A 108 -8.37 -51.32 -20.78
N MET A 109 -7.13 -51.75 -20.53
CA MET A 109 -6.44 -52.84 -21.23
C MET A 109 -6.56 -54.21 -20.54
N ILE A 110 -7.32 -54.29 -19.44
CA ILE A 110 -7.60 -55.51 -18.66
C ILE A 110 -9.09 -55.83 -18.81
#